data_AF-A0A7W1W9R9-F1
#
_entry.id   AF-A0A7W1W9R9-F1
#
_cell.length_a   1.000
_cell.length_b   1.000
_cell.length_c   1.000
_cell.angle_alpha   90.00
_cell.angle_beta   90.00
_cell.angle_gamma   90.00
#
_symmetry.space_group_name_H-M   'P 1'
#
loop_
_entity.id
_entity.type
_entity.pdbx_description
1 polymer ?
#
loop_
_entity_poly.entity_id
_entity_poly.type
_entity_poly.pdbx_seq_one_letter_code
_entity_poly.pdbx_strand_id
1 'polypeptide(L)' 'MKIFREILSPLIAVVAAFIVGGIIVVLIGDNPFKTFGLLLGNYFGSLRDVGYMLFYATPLI' A
#
# COMPACT_ATOMS: atom_id res chain seq x y z
N MET A 1 17.88 -19.54 -8.77
CA MET A 1 17.89 -19.15 -7.34
C MET A 1 17.99 -17.63 -7.09
N LYS A 2 18.46 -16.80 -8.05
CA LYS A 2 18.47 -15.33 -7.91
C LYS A 2 17.08 -14.68 -7.92
N ILE A 3 16.26 -15.04 -8.92
CA ILE A 3 14.92 -14.45 -9.13
C ILE A 3 13.99 -14.62 -7.92
N PHE A 4 14.09 -15.77 -7.25
CA PHE A 4 13.26 -16.09 -6.09
C PHE A 4 13.60 -15.18 -4.91
N ARG A 5 14.89 -14.87 -4.72
CA ARG A 5 15.37 -13.98 -3.66
C ARG A 5 15.02 -12.52 -3.96
N GLU A 6 15.13 -12.12 -5.23
CA GLU A 6 14.82 -10.76 -5.71
C GLU A 6 13.33 -10.42 -5.60
N ILE A 7 12.44 -11.41 -5.69
CA ILE A 7 10.98 -11.21 -5.49
C ILE A 7 10.58 -11.38 -4.02
N LEU A 8 11.20 -12.31 -3.29
CA LEU A 8 10.87 -12.51 -1.87
C LEU A 8 11.22 -11.29 -1.02
N SER A 9 12.36 -10.63 -1.26
CA SER A 9 12.75 -9.50 -0.42
C SER A 9 11.78 -8.32 -0.47
N PRO A 10 11.35 -7.80 -1.65
CA PRO A 10 10.30 -6.79 -1.72
C PRO A 10 8.99 -7.29 -1.13
N LEU A 11 8.59 -8.55 -1.41
CA LEU A 11 7.33 -9.06 -0.92
C LEU A 11 7.27 -9.12 0.61
N ILE A 12 8.34 -9.59 1.25
CA ILE A 12 8.48 -9.61 2.70
C ILE A 12 8.45 -8.18 3.26
N ALA A 13 9.13 -7.23 2.61
CA ALA A 13 9.13 -5.83 3.03
C ALA A 13 7.74 -5.20 2.95
N VAL A 14 6.98 -5.47 1.88
CA VAL A 14 5.60 -5.01 1.71
C VAL A 14 4.71 -5.60 2.81
N VAL A 15 4.79 -6.90 3.05
CA VAL A 15 4.02 -7.55 4.13
C VAL A 15 4.38 -6.97 5.49
N ALA A 16 5.66 -6.77 5.78
CA ALA A 16 6.11 -6.16 7.02
C ALA A 16 5.58 -4.73 7.19
N ALA A 17 5.56 -3.93 6.11
CA ALA A 17 5.00 -2.58 6.13
C ALA A 17 3.50 -2.59 6.46
N PHE A 18 2.72 -3.50 5.90
CA PHE A 18 1.30 -3.67 6.24
C PHE A 18 1.10 -4.12 7.69
N ILE A 19 1.96 -5.00 8.22
CA ILE A 19 1.89 -5.42 9.63
C ILE A 19 2.15 -4.22 10.55
N VAL A 20 3.24 -3.48 10.33
CA VAL A 20 3.60 -2.31 11.13
C VAL A 20 2.52 -1.23 11.03
N GLY A 21 2.08 -0.89 9.82
CA GLY A 21 0.97 0.06 9.63
C GLY A 21 -0.32 -0.41 10.29
N GLY A 22 -0.60 -1.72 10.27
CA GLY A 22 -1.80 -2.29 10.89
C GLY A 22 -1.77 -2.19 12.41
N ILE A 23 -0.59 -2.40 13.02
CA ILE A 23 -0.39 -2.15 14.45
C ILE A 23 -0.71 -0.70 14.79
N ILE A 24 -0.22 0.27 13.99
CA ILE A 24 -0.51 1.69 14.21
C ILE A 24 -2.02 1.97 14.14
N VAL A 25 -2.72 1.40 13.15
CA VAL A 25 -4.18 1.56 13.02
C VAL A 25 -4.92 0.99 14.23
N VAL A 26 -4.50 -0.18 14.73
CA VAL A 26 -5.08 -0.78 15.93
C VAL A 26 -4.84 0.09 17.16
N LEU A 27 -3.65 0.70 17.31
CA LEU A 27 -3.35 1.62 18.41
C LEU A 27 -4.22 2.88 18.38
N ILE A 28 -4.65 3.32 17.20
CA ILE A 28 -5.59 4.43 17.02
C ILE A 28 -7.04 4.01 17.38
N GLY A 29 -7.31 2.70 17.44
CA GLY A 29 -8.62 2.15 17.76
C GLY A 29 -9.52 1.89 16.54
N ASP A 30 -8.97 1.93 15.33
CA ASP A 30 -9.70 1.60 14.10
C ASP A 30 -9.38 0.18 13.61
N ASN A 31 -10.17 -0.33 12.66
CA ASN A 31 -9.99 -1.65 12.08
C ASN A 31 -8.99 -1.60 10.90
N PRO A 32 -7.82 -2.25 10.99
CA PRO A 32 -6.79 -2.19 9.95
C PRO A 32 -7.26 -2.71 8.59
N PHE A 33 -8.10 -3.74 8.55
CA PHE A 33 -8.63 -4.26 7.29
C PHE A 33 -9.56 -3.26 6.61
N LYS A 34 -10.39 -2.55 7.39
CA LYS A 34 -11.24 -1.48 6.86
C LYS A 34 -10.39 -0.31 6.35
N THR A 35 -9.41 0.13 7.13
CA THR A 35 -8.53 1.25 6.76
C THR A 35 -7.72 0.93 5.50
N PHE A 36 -7.12 -0.26 5.41
CA PHE A 36 -6.41 -0.69 4.20
C PHE A 36 -7.33 -0.89 3.00
N GLY A 37 -8.54 -1.40 3.22
CA GLY A 37 -9.57 -1.48 2.19
C GLY A 37 -9.96 -0.12 1.63
N LEU A 38 -10.13 0.88 2.50
CA LEU A 38 -10.38 2.26 2.10
C LEU A 38 -9.17 2.86 1.38
N LEU A 39 -7.95 2.62 1.84
CA LEU A 39 -6.73 3.07 1.18
C LEU A 39 -6.67 2.58 -0.26
N LEU A 40 -6.80 1.27 -0.47
CA LEU A 40 -6.79 0.68 -1.81
C LEU A 40 -7.97 1.16 -2.66
N GLY A 41 -9.17 1.23 -2.07
CA GLY A 41 -10.38 1.73 -2.74
C GLY A 41 -10.26 3.19 -3.18
N ASN A 42 -9.57 4.03 -2.43
CA ASN A 42 -9.37 5.44 -2.78
C ASN A 42 -8.45 5.63 -3.99
N TYR A 43 -7.47 4.75 -4.19
CA TYR A 43 -6.51 4.88 -5.31
C TYR A 43 -6.91 4.05 -6.54
N PHE A 44 -7.65 2.96 -6.37
CA PHE A 44 -8.08 2.05 -7.45
C PHE A 44 -9.59 2.06 -7.71
N GLY A 45 -10.36 2.92 -7.04
CA GLY A 45 -11.83 2.92 -7.10
C GLY A 45 -12.41 3.36 -8.46
N SER A 46 -11.69 4.18 -9.22
CA SER A 46 -12.09 4.59 -10.57
C SER A 46 -10.87 4.87 -11.46
N LEU A 47 -11.09 4.91 -12.77
CA LEU A 47 -10.06 5.32 -13.74
C LEU A 47 -9.49 6.72 -13.44
N ARG A 48 -10.33 7.60 -12.87
CA ARG A 48 -9.90 8.94 -12.45
C ARG A 48 -8.95 8.88 -11.27
N ASP A 49 -9.23 8.02 -10.28
CA ASP A 49 -8.40 7.91 -9.08
C ASP A 49 -7.02 7.32 -9.40
N VAL A 50 -6.99 6.36 -10.33
CA VAL A 50 -5.73 5.83 -10.90
C VAL A 50 -4.98 6.95 -11.65
N GLY A 51 -5.68 7.76 -12.44
CA GLY A 51 -5.09 8.91 -13.13
C GLY A 51 -4.47 9.93 -12.17
N TYR A 52 -5.17 10.26 -11.08
CA TYR A 52 -4.63 11.12 -10.02
C TYR A 52 -3.45 10.49 -9.31
N MET A 53 -3.50 9.18 -9.00
CA MET A 53 -2.37 8.47 -8.40
C MET A 53 -1.11 8.58 -9.28
N LEU A 54 -1.22 8.33 -10.59
CA LEU A 54 -0.09 8.45 -11.52
C LEU A 54 0.40 9.90 -11.63
N PHE A 55 -0.53 10.85 -11.68
CA PHE A 55 -0.20 12.27 -11.71
C PHE A 55 0.62 12.69 -10.48
N TYR A 56 0.18 12.32 -9.28
CA TYR A 56 0.90 12.62 -8.03
C TYR A 56 2.19 11.82 -7.85
N ALA A 57 2.29 10.62 -8.43
CA ALA A 57 3.51 9.82 -8.38
C ALA A 57 4.63 10.38 -9.27
N THR A 58 4.29 11.26 -10.23
CA THR A 58 5.26 11.85 -11.14
C THR A 58 5.96 13.05 -10.46
N PRO A 59 7.29 13.05 -10.31
CA PRO A 59 7.99 14.19 -9.75
C PRO A 59 7.84 15.41 -10.67
N LEU A 60 7.50 16.55 -10.09
CA LEU A 60 7.51 17.84 -10.78
C LEU A 60 8.97 18.22 -11.00
N ILE A 61 9.49 17.90 -12.20
CA ILE A 61 10.77 18.41 -12.71
C ILE A 61 10.54 19.78 -13.35
#